data_AF-U7DBA9-F1
#
_entry.id   AF-U7DBA9-F1
#
_cell.length_a   1.000
_cell.length_b   1.000
_cell.length_c   1.000
_cell.angle_alpha   90.00
_cell.angle_beta   90.00
_cell.angle_gamma   90.00
#
_symmetry.space_group_name_H-M   'P 1'
#
loop_
_entity.id
_entity.type
_entity.pdbx_description
1 polymer ?
#
loop_
_entity_poly.entity_id
_entity_poly.type
_entity_poly.pdbx_seq_one_letter_code
_entity_poly.pdbx_strand_id
1 'polypeptide(L)'
;MGDKHINACGERLCTVFSEQVSCYEALLHITKKLSGSIAVSKGDLTSLMSVMEEKQQLMQHLDTLTSENQTEMTLWQAEREHASESVREQVNSSLDRVTQAIERFLQAEKQLQKQLEFYGTAGKTE
;
A
#
# COMPACT_ATOMS: atom_id res chain seq x y z
N MET A 1 7.82 -17.47 29.58
CA MET A 1 7.74 -15.99 29.37
C MET A 1 7.77 -15.62 27.89
N GLY A 2 8.37 -16.44 26.99
CA GLY A 2 8.47 -16.16 25.55
C GLY A 2 7.12 -16.08 24.81
N ASP A 3 6.17 -16.97 25.09
CA ASP A 3 4.92 -17.08 24.33
C ASP A 3 4.05 -15.81 24.38
N LYS A 4 4.07 -15.08 25.51
CA LYS A 4 3.32 -13.82 25.66
C LYS A 4 3.94 -12.67 24.86
N HIS A 5 5.27 -12.65 24.77
CA HIS A 5 5.99 -11.59 24.07
C HIS A 5 5.81 -11.73 22.55
N ILE A 6 5.92 -12.95 22.03
CA ILE A 6 5.74 -13.21 20.61
C ILE A 6 4.28 -13.06 20.17
N ASN A 7 3.30 -13.42 21.00
CA ASN A 7 1.89 -13.14 20.71
C ASN A 7 1.62 -11.64 20.61
N ALA A 8 2.13 -10.85 21.57
CA ALA A 8 2.00 -9.39 21.52
C ALA A 8 2.74 -8.79 20.31
N CYS A 9 3.85 -9.37 19.88
CA CYS A 9 4.53 -8.98 18.65
C CYS A 9 3.65 -9.24 17.41
N GLY A 10 3.03 -10.42 17.32
CA GLY A 10 2.10 -10.75 16.23
C GLY A 10 0.87 -9.83 16.19
N GLU A 11 0.26 -9.54 17.34
CA GLU A 11 -0.88 -8.61 17.45
C GLU A 11 -0.51 -7.18 17.01
N ARG A 12 0.70 -6.71 17.36
CA ARG A 12 1.22 -5.43 16.87
C ARG A 12 1.38 -5.44 15.35
N LEU A 13 1.96 -6.50 14.80
CA LEU A 13 2.09 -6.66 13.33
C LEU A 13 0.73 -6.68 12.63
N CYS A 14 -0.30 -7.31 13.20
CA CYS A 14 -1.66 -7.24 12.65
C CYS A 14 -2.20 -5.80 12.58
N THR A 15 -1.86 -4.96 13.56
CA THR A 15 -2.24 -3.53 13.56
C THR A 15 -1.52 -2.79 12.44
N VAL A 16 -0.20 -2.98 12.32
CA VAL A 16 0.63 -2.38 11.27
C VAL A 16 0.15 -2.80 9.88
N PHE A 17 -0.11 -4.09 9.67
CA PHE A 17 -0.62 -4.60 8.40
C PHE A 17 -2.01 -4.06 8.07
N SER A 18 -2.87 -3.86 9.07
CA SER A 18 -4.17 -3.23 8.84
C SER A 18 -4.01 -1.78 8.38
N GLU A 19 -3.07 -1.04 8.95
CA GLU A 19 -2.76 0.32 8.53
C GLU A 19 -2.14 0.37 7.12
N GLN A 20 -1.22 -0.55 6.81
CA GLN A 20 -0.67 -0.69 5.46
C GLN A 20 -1.76 -0.97 4.42
N VAL A 21 -2.74 -1.85 4.73
CA VAL A 21 -3.90 -2.10 3.86
C VAL A 21 -4.67 -0.80 3.60
N SER A 22 -4.97 -0.02 4.65
CA SER A 22 -5.68 1.25 4.48
C SER A 22 -4.90 2.25 3.62
N CYS A 23 -3.57 2.30 3.75
CA CYS A 23 -2.73 3.15 2.91
C CYS A 23 -2.77 2.70 1.43
N TYR A 24 -2.66 1.41 1.15
CA TYR A 24 -2.75 0.89 -0.22
C TYR A 24 -4.14 1.09 -0.84
N GLU A 25 -5.21 0.99 -0.05
CA GLU A 25 -6.57 1.30 -0.51
C GLU A 25 -6.75 2.78 -0.82
N ALA A 26 -6.17 3.68 -0.02
CA ALA A 26 -6.15 5.12 -0.29
C ALA A 26 -5.35 5.43 -1.56
N LEU A 27 -4.17 4.83 -1.73
CA LEU A 27 -3.36 4.94 -2.95
C LEU A 27 -4.13 4.46 -4.18
N LEU A 28 -4.83 3.32 -4.09
CA LEU A 28 -5.68 2.80 -5.16
C LEU A 28 -6.80 3.79 -5.53
N HIS A 29 -7.42 4.43 -4.54
CA HIS A 29 -8.43 5.45 -4.76
C HIS A 29 -7.86 6.66 -5.52
N ILE A 30 -6.69 7.14 -5.09
CA ILE A 30 -5.97 8.25 -5.73
C ILE A 30 -5.61 7.90 -7.19
N THR A 31 -5.06 6.72 -7.44
CA THR A 31 -4.72 6.28 -8.80
C THR A 31 -5.95 6.26 -9.71
N LYS A 32 -7.10 5.76 -9.22
CA LYS A 32 -8.36 5.80 -9.98
C LYS A 32 -8.86 7.22 -10.24
N LYS A 33 -8.73 8.11 -9.25
CA LYS A 33 -9.07 9.54 -9.38
C LYS A 33 -8.19 10.22 -10.43
N LEU A 34 -6.89 9.93 -10.45
CA LEU A 34 -5.95 10.43 -11.48
C LEU A 34 -6.34 9.93 -12.87
N SER A 35 -6.61 8.62 -13.03
CA SER A 35 -7.08 8.05 -14.29
C SER A 35 -8.36 8.73 -14.81
N GLY A 36 -9.36 8.94 -13.93
CA GLY A 36 -10.59 9.65 -14.30
C GLY A 36 -10.33 11.11 -14.67
N SER A 37 -9.46 11.80 -13.92
CA SER A 37 -9.11 13.20 -14.17
C SER A 37 -8.36 13.39 -15.49
N ILE A 38 -7.49 12.44 -15.88
CA ILE A 38 -6.81 12.45 -17.17
C ILE A 38 -7.80 12.20 -18.32
N ALA A 39 -8.78 11.32 -18.12
CA ALA A 39 -9.79 11.05 -19.14
C ALA A 39 -10.76 12.23 -19.37
N VAL A 40 -10.99 13.05 -18.34
CA VAL A 40 -12.03 14.10 -18.34
C VAL A 40 -11.45 15.52 -18.47
N SER A 41 -10.23 15.78 -17.99
CA SER A 41 -9.69 17.14 -17.90
C SER A 41 -8.81 17.53 -19.09
N LYS A 42 -9.18 18.64 -19.73
CA LYS A 42 -8.32 19.46 -20.60
C LYS A 42 -7.42 20.39 -19.76
N GLY A 43 -6.65 19.86 -18.82
CA GLY A 43 -5.51 20.59 -18.23
C GLY A 43 -5.73 21.39 -16.94
N ASP A 44 -6.55 20.92 -15.98
CA ASP A 44 -6.47 21.45 -14.60
C ASP A 44 -5.28 20.81 -13.86
N LEU A 45 -4.10 21.37 -14.13
CA LEU A 45 -2.82 20.92 -13.58
C LEU A 45 -2.73 21.08 -12.06
N THR A 46 -3.41 22.09 -11.48
CA THR A 46 -3.34 22.37 -10.04
C THR A 46 -4.04 21.30 -9.21
N SER A 47 -5.21 20.84 -9.67
CA SER A 47 -5.93 19.72 -9.05
C SER A 47 -5.13 18.41 -9.14
N LEU A 48 -4.45 18.15 -10.26
CA LEU A 48 -3.59 16.98 -10.42
C LEU A 48 -2.36 17.02 -9.49
N MET A 49 -1.73 18.20 -9.33
CA MET A 49 -0.59 18.36 -8.43
C MET A 49 -0.96 18.03 -6.98
N SER A 50 -2.08 18.55 -6.48
CA SER A 50 -2.54 18.26 -5.11
C SER A 50 -2.79 16.76 -4.89
N VAL A 51 -3.36 16.07 -5.88
CA VAL A 51 -3.60 14.61 -5.81
C VAL A 51 -2.28 13.83 -5.85
N MET A 52 -1.27 14.31 -6.57
CA MET A 52 0.07 13.70 -6.58
C MET A 52 0.83 13.91 -5.27
N GLU A 53 0.67 15.07 -4.63
CA GLU A 53 1.23 15.35 -3.30
C GLU A 53 0.63 14.41 -2.24
N GLU A 54 -0.70 14.22 -2.26
CA GLU A 54 -1.40 13.27 -1.39
C GLU A 54 -0.86 11.84 -1.58
N LYS A 55 -0.68 11.43 -2.85
CA LYS A 55 -0.06 10.14 -3.18
C LYS A 55 1.35 10.01 -2.60
N GLN A 56 2.17 11.06 -2.72
CA GLN A 56 3.53 11.07 -2.20
C GLN A 56 3.58 10.94 -0.68
N GLN A 57 2.70 11.64 0.04
CA GLN A 57 2.60 11.55 1.49
C GLN A 57 2.23 10.12 1.94
N LEU A 58 1.29 9.46 1.26
CA LEU A 58 0.92 8.08 1.56
C LEU A 58 2.06 7.08 1.29
N MET A 59 2.83 7.27 0.22
CA MET A 59 4.01 6.44 -0.05
C MET A 59 5.08 6.61 1.02
N GLN A 60 5.35 7.85 1.44
CA GLN A 60 6.28 8.13 2.54
C GLN A 60 5.81 7.51 3.85
N HIS A 61 4.51 7.57 4.14
CA HIS A 61 3.94 6.95 5.33
C HIS A 61 4.10 5.42 5.31
N LEU A 62 3.88 4.77 4.16
CA LEU A 62 4.13 3.34 3.99
C LEU A 62 5.60 2.95 4.20
N ASP A 63 6.54 3.78 3.70
CA ASP A 63 7.96 3.57 3.92
C ASP A 63 8.31 3.68 5.41
N THR A 64 7.75 4.68 6.11
CA THR A 64 7.90 4.83 7.56
C THR A 64 7.33 3.64 8.32
N LEU A 65 6.08 3.23 8.05
CA LEU A 65 5.45 2.07 8.70
C LEU A 65 6.27 0.79 8.51
N THR A 66 6.82 0.59 7.32
CA THR A 66 7.66 -0.57 7.02
C THR A 66 8.98 -0.50 7.77
N SER A 67 9.64 0.66 7.76
CA SER A 67 10.93 0.84 8.42
C SER A 67 10.85 0.75 9.93
N GLU A 68 9.84 1.37 10.55
CA GLU A 68 9.68 1.40 12.01
C GLU A 68 9.34 0.02 12.59
N ASN A 69 8.69 -0.84 11.80
CA ASN A 69 8.27 -2.17 12.24
C ASN A 69 9.16 -3.30 11.70
N GLN A 70 10.30 -2.97 11.08
CA GLN A 70 11.23 -3.96 10.52
C GLN A 70 11.81 -4.87 11.61
N THR A 71 12.04 -4.33 12.81
CA THR A 71 12.54 -5.11 13.96
C THR A 71 11.50 -6.13 14.43
N GLU A 72 10.24 -5.72 14.56
CA GLU A 72 9.12 -6.59 14.91
C GLU A 72 8.90 -7.68 13.87
N MET A 73 8.96 -7.32 12.57
CA MET A 73 8.91 -8.29 11.46
C MET A 73 10.03 -9.32 11.57
N THR A 74 11.25 -8.88 11.84
CA THR A 74 12.42 -9.77 11.97
C THR A 74 12.27 -10.70 13.17
N LEU A 75 11.85 -10.17 14.32
CA LEU A 75 11.59 -10.95 15.53
C LEU A 75 10.48 -11.99 15.28
N TRP A 76 9.38 -11.57 14.66
CA TRP A 76 8.27 -12.44 14.32
C TRP A 76 8.72 -13.58 13.39
N GLN A 77 9.49 -13.29 12.35
CA GLN A 77 9.99 -14.33 11.45
C GLN A 77 10.87 -15.36 12.16
N ALA A 78 11.68 -14.92 13.13
CA ALA A 78 12.56 -15.80 13.90
C ALA A 78 11.79 -16.69 14.90
N GLU A 79 10.74 -16.16 15.54
CA GLU A 79 10.13 -16.78 16.71
C GLU A 79 8.65 -17.17 16.53
N ARG A 80 8.03 -16.95 15.36
CA ARG A 80 6.59 -17.18 15.15
C ARG A 80 6.10 -18.57 15.55
N GLU A 81 6.94 -19.60 15.49
CA GLU A 81 6.57 -20.97 15.88
C GLU A 81 6.25 -21.10 17.38
N HIS A 82 6.70 -20.15 18.20
CA HIS A 82 6.36 -20.05 19.62
C HIS A 82 5.08 -19.25 19.89
N ALA A 83 4.50 -18.61 18.86
CA ALA A 83 3.22 -17.94 18.98
C ALA A 83 2.06 -18.95 18.97
N SER A 84 0.95 -18.53 19.57
CA SER A 84 -0.28 -19.31 19.49
C SER A 84 -0.74 -19.44 18.04
N GLU A 85 -1.36 -20.57 17.72
CA GLU A 85 -1.91 -20.83 16.38
C GLU A 85 -2.84 -19.71 15.91
N SER A 86 -3.75 -19.26 16.77
CA SER A 86 -4.64 -18.14 16.48
C SER A 86 -3.91 -16.87 16.07
N VAL A 87 -2.79 -16.51 16.72
CA VAL A 87 -2.04 -15.30 16.36
C VAL A 87 -1.30 -15.51 15.04
N ARG A 88 -0.73 -16.70 14.80
CA ARG A 88 -0.08 -17.01 13.51
C ARG A 88 -1.07 -16.91 12.35
N GLU A 89 -2.27 -17.45 12.51
CA GLU A 89 -3.33 -17.37 11.51
C GLU A 89 -3.77 -15.92 11.24
N GLN A 90 -3.93 -15.12 12.29
CA GLN A 90 -4.27 -13.70 12.16
C GLN A 90 -3.18 -12.92 11.41
N VAL A 91 -1.92 -13.14 11.75
CA VAL A 91 -0.79 -12.48 11.07
C VAL A 91 -0.73 -12.89 9.60
N ASN A 92 -0.87 -14.18 9.28
CA ASN A 92 -0.90 -14.65 7.90
C ASN A 92 -2.07 -14.05 7.11
N SER A 93 -3.27 -14.03 7.70
CA SER A 93 -4.44 -13.41 7.07
C SER A 93 -4.23 -11.91 6.82
N SER A 94 -3.62 -11.20 7.75
CA SER A 94 -3.26 -9.79 7.57
C SER A 94 -2.23 -9.58 6.45
N LEU A 95 -1.22 -10.43 6.37
CA LEU A 95 -0.22 -10.40 5.27
C LEU A 95 -0.85 -10.67 3.90
N ASP A 96 -1.79 -11.61 3.82
CA ASP A 96 -2.52 -11.89 2.58
C ASP A 96 -3.34 -10.67 2.14
N ARG A 97 -3.95 -9.96 3.09
CA ARG A 97 -4.68 -8.71 2.81
C ARG A 97 -3.75 -7.60 2.31
N VAL A 98 -2.58 -7.43 2.92
CA VAL A 98 -1.56 -6.48 2.45
C VAL A 98 -1.14 -6.82 1.02
N THR A 99 -0.85 -8.10 0.75
CA THR A 99 -0.47 -8.58 -0.58
C THR A 99 -1.53 -8.26 -1.62
N GLN A 100 -2.80 -8.56 -1.33
CA GLN A 100 -3.92 -8.25 -2.23
C GLN A 100 -4.08 -6.75 -2.45
N ALA A 101 -3.88 -5.92 -1.42
CA ALA A 101 -3.98 -4.47 -1.53
C ALA A 101 -2.86 -3.91 -2.43
N ILE A 102 -1.62 -4.39 -2.26
CA ILE A 102 -0.47 -4.07 -3.11
C ILE A 102 -0.77 -4.45 -4.57
N GLU A 103 -1.22 -5.68 -4.81
CA GLU A 103 -1.51 -6.15 -6.18
C GLU A 103 -2.56 -5.28 -6.88
N ARG A 104 -3.65 -4.94 -6.19
CA ARG A 104 -4.70 -4.06 -6.74
C ARG A 104 -4.16 -2.67 -7.05
N PHE A 105 -3.37 -2.09 -6.15
CA PHE A 105 -2.73 -0.80 -6.37
C PHE A 105 -1.78 -0.84 -7.58
N LEU A 106 -0.89 -1.82 -7.66
CA LEU A 106 0.05 -1.97 -8.77
C LEU A 106 -0.64 -2.21 -10.11
N GLN A 107 -1.76 -2.94 -10.13
CA GLN A 107 -2.58 -3.10 -11.33
C GLN A 107 -3.16 -1.76 -11.80
N ALA A 108 -3.69 -0.95 -10.88
CA ALA A 108 -4.21 0.37 -11.21
C ALA A 108 -3.11 1.32 -11.71
N GLU A 109 -1.93 1.29 -11.10
CA GLU A 109 -0.77 2.09 -11.54
C GLU A 109 -0.33 1.72 -12.94
N LYS A 110 -0.26 0.42 -13.26
CA LYS A 110 0.03 -0.05 -14.62
C LYS A 110 -1.01 0.43 -15.63
N GLN A 111 -2.28 0.51 -15.26
CA GLN A 111 -3.33 1.03 -16.13
C GLN A 111 -3.19 2.55 -16.34
N LEU A 112 -2.93 3.30 -15.27
CA LEU A 112 -2.69 4.73 -15.31
C LEU A 112 -1.48 5.06 -16.20
N GLN A 113 -0.37 4.31 -16.05
CA GLN A 113 0.81 4.48 -16.90
C GLN A 113 0.48 4.26 -18.38
N LYS A 114 -0.23 3.18 -18.72
CA LYS A 114 -0.66 2.92 -20.11
C LYS A 114 -1.54 4.04 -20.68
N GLN A 115 -2.44 4.60 -19.87
CA GLN A 115 -3.26 5.74 -20.29
C GLN A 115 -2.40 6.97 -20.58
N LEU A 116 -1.46 7.30 -19.71
CA LEU A 116 -0.53 8.42 -19.90
C LEU A 116 0.34 8.22 -21.15
N GLU A 117 0.83 7.01 -21.42
CA GLU A 117 1.60 6.70 -22.63
C GLU A 117 0.75 6.89 -23.90
N PHE A 118 -0.52 6.47 -23.88
CA PHE A 118 -1.45 6.68 -24.99
C PHE A 118 -1.67 8.18 -25.27
N TYR A 119 -1.95 8.99 -24.25
CA TYR A 119 -2.14 10.43 -24.42
C TYR A 119 -0.85 11.17 -24.78
N GLY A 120 0.30 10.75 -24.24
CA GLY A 120 1.61 11.34 -24.53
C GLY A 120 2.15 11.01 -25.93
N THR A 121 1.69 9.93 -26.57
CA THR A 121 2.03 9.56 -27.95
C THR A 121 1.04 10.13 -28.97
N ALA A 122 -0.24 10.31 -28.60
CA ALA A 122 -1.25 10.95 -29.46
C ALA A 122 -0.98 12.44 -29.76
N GLY A 123 -0.14 13.11 -28.96
CA GLY A 123 0.28 14.50 -29.19
C GLY A 123 1.50 14.68 -30.11
N LYS A 124 2.05 13.62 -30.72
CA LYS A 124 3.24 13.67 -31.59
C LYS A 124 2.96 13.45 -33.08
N THR A 125 1.70 13.41 -33.47
CA THR A 125 1.28 13.38 -34.88
C THR A 125 0.78 14.76 -35.29
N GLU A 126 1.71 15.70 -35.50
CA GLU A 126 1.55 16.87 -36.38
C GLU A 126 2.85 17.10 -37.16
#